data_AF-B6BL37-F1
#
_entry.id   AF-B6BL37-F1
#
_cell.length_a   1.000
_cell.length_b   1.000
_cell.length_c   1.000
_cell.angle_alpha   90.00
_cell.angle_beta   90.00
_cell.angle_gamma   90.00
#
_symmetry.space_group_name_H-M   'P 1'
#
loop_
_entity.id
_entity.type
_entity.pdbx_description
1 polymer ?
#
loop_
_entity_poly.entity_id
_entity_poly.type
_entity_poly.pdbx_seq_one_letter_code
_entity_poly.pdbx_strand_id
1 'polypeptide(L)' 'MTYGEYYYLVKYDMKLVNGNWISKPLNIKIPRRMSREDAAIYYTEKLRKYWDDIKENK' A
#
# COMPACT_ATOMS: atom_id res chain seq x y z
N MET A 1 3.22 -1.77 -5.05
CA MET A 1 2.83 -1.89 -3.64
C MET A 1 3.64 -3.00 -3.01
N THR A 2 4.22 -2.73 -1.86
CA THR A 2 5.01 -3.68 -1.08
C THR A 2 4.12 -4.55 -0.18
N TYR A 3 4.68 -5.66 0.32
CA TYR A 3 3.99 -6.54 1.25
C TYR A 3 3.52 -5.82 2.52
N GLY A 4 4.35 -4.93 3.07
CA GLY A 4 4.01 -4.15 4.27
C GLY A 4 2.84 -3.20 4.04
N GLU A 5 2.84 -2.48 2.92
CA GLU A 5 1.76 -1.54 2.56
C GLU A 5 0.43 -2.25 2.38
N TYR A 6 0.43 -3.44 1.78
CA TYR A 6 -0.78 -4.25 1.65
C TYR A 6 -1.36 -4.65 3.00
N TYR A 7 -0.54 -5.20 3.89
CA TYR A 7 -1.03 -5.60 5.21
C TYR A 7 -1.50 -4.40 6.03
N TYR A 8 -0.87 -3.24 5.86
CA TYR A 8 -1.34 -2.01 6.45
C TYR A 8 -2.75 -1.65 5.95
N LEU A 9 -2.97 -1.66 4.64
CA LEU A 9 -4.30 -1.38 4.05
C LEU A 9 -5.37 -2.38 4.51
N VAL A 10 -5.06 -3.68 4.47
CA VAL A 10 -6.01 -4.72 4.90
C VAL A 10 -6.42 -4.53 6.36
N LYS A 11 -5.49 -4.13 7.23
CA LYS A 11 -5.78 -3.81 8.64
C LYS A 11 -6.54 -2.51 8.80
N TYR A 12 -6.17 -1.49 8.03
CA TYR A 12 -6.84 -0.18 8.05
C TYR A 12 -8.32 -0.30 7.65
N ASP A 13 -8.61 -1.11 6.64
CA ASP A 13 -9.98 -1.35 6.16
C ASP A 13 -10.75 -2.40 6.97
N MET A 14 -10.12 -2.98 8.01
CA MET A 14 -10.73 -4.00 8.84
C MET A 14 -11.83 -3.39 9.72
N LYS A 15 -12.99 -4.03 9.79
CA LYS A 15 -14.14 -3.58 10.58
C LYS A 15 -14.70 -4.70 11.43
N LEU A 16 -15.20 -4.36 12.61
CA LEU A 16 -15.94 -5.30 13.46
C LEU A 16 -17.39 -5.38 12.98
N VAL A 17 -17.83 -6.57 12.58
CA VAL A 17 -19.19 -6.83 12.10
C VAL A 17 -19.70 -8.09 12.81
N ASN A 18 -20.79 -7.97 13.57
CA ASN A 18 -21.38 -9.06 14.33
C ASN A 18 -20.37 -9.79 15.25
N GLY A 19 -19.50 -9.02 15.91
CA GLY A 19 -18.46 -9.57 16.79
C GLY A 19 -17.25 -10.19 16.08
N ASN A 20 -17.25 -10.24 14.74
CA ASN A 20 -16.15 -10.77 13.94
C ASN A 20 -15.38 -9.64 13.23
N TRP A 21 -14.05 -9.73 13.22
CA TRP A 21 -13.22 -8.83 12.42
C TRP A 21 -13.26 -9.25 10.96
N ILE A 22 -13.84 -8.41 10.11
CA ILE A 22 -13.92 -8.61 8.67
C ILE A 22 -12.93 -7.66 8.00
N SER A 23 -12.04 -8.20 7.17
CA SER A 23 -11.17 -7.41 6.28
C SER A 23 -11.56 -7.65 4.83
N LYS A 24 -11.31 -6.67 3.96
CA LYS A 24 -11.48 -6.80 2.51
C LYS A 24 -10.11 -6.96 1.85
N PRO A 25 -9.62 -8.18 1.62
CA PRO A 25 -8.36 -8.37 0.93
C PRO A 25 -8.48 -7.90 -0.52
N LEU A 26 -7.53 -7.09 -0.98
CA LEU A 26 -7.39 -6.76 -2.39
C LEU A 26 -6.90 -8.01 -3.14
N ASN A 27 -7.57 -8.38 -4.23
CA ASN A 27 -7.25 -9.59 -4.99
C ASN A 27 -6.07 -9.31 -5.96
N ILE A 28 -4.90 -9.02 -5.38
CA ILE A 28 -3.69 -8.63 -6.10
C ILE A 28 -2.51 -9.48 -5.66
N LYS A 29 -1.68 -9.88 -6.63
CA LYS A 29 -0.47 -10.66 -6.35
C LYS A 29 0.66 -9.71 -5.94
N ILE A 30 1.11 -9.83 -4.69
CA ILE A 30 2.16 -8.95 -4.14
C ILE A 30 3.42 -9.77 -3.90
N PRO A 31 4.58 -9.31 -4.38
CA PRO A 31 5.84 -10.00 -4.11
C PRO A 31 6.14 -9.98 -2.61
N ARG A 32 6.41 -11.15 -2.03
CA ARG A 32 6.81 -11.28 -0.61
C ARG A 32 8.17 -10.65 -0.33
N ARG A 33 9.05 -10.63 -1.32
CA ARG A 33 10.38 -10.02 -1.27
C ARG A 33 10.58 -9.17 -2.51
N MET A 34 11.19 -8.02 -2.33
CA MET A 34 11.56 -7.09 -3.38
C MET A 34 13.08 -6.97 -3.36
N SER A 35 13.71 -6.89 -4.54
CA SER A 35 15.15 -6.60 -4.60
C SER A 35 15.42 -5.18 -4.10
N ARG A 36 16.68 -4.89 -3.77
CA ARG A 36 17.05 -3.55 -3.31
C ARG A 36 16.86 -2.52 -4.43
N GLU A 37 17.18 -2.91 -5.65
CA GLU A 37 17.04 -2.11 -6.86
C GLU A 37 15.58 -1.78 -7.13
N ASP A 38 14.70 -2.79 -7.11
CA ASP A 38 13.26 -2.60 -7.30
C ASP A 38 12.65 -1.73 -6.20
N ALA A 39 13.10 -1.89 -4.95
CA ALA A 39 12.63 -1.08 -3.83
C ALA A 39 13.04 0.38 -3.99
N ALA A 40 14.28 0.64 -4.41
CA ALA A 40 14.77 2.00 -4.65
C ALA A 40 13.97 2.69 -5.76
N ILE A 41 13.68 1.99 -6.85
CA ILE A 41 12.84 2.51 -7.94
C ILE A 41 11.42 2.78 -7.42
N TYR A 42 10.80 1.80 -6.77
CA TYR A 42 9.43 1.90 -6.28
C TYR A 42 9.21 3.10 -5.35
N TYR A 43 10.07 3.26 -4.34
CA TYR A 43 9.94 4.34 -3.37
C TYR A 43 10.28 5.71 -3.97
N THR A 44 11.21 5.76 -4.92
CA THR A 44 11.55 7.01 -5.64
C THR A 44 10.37 7.50 -6.46
N GLU A 45 9.73 6.62 -7.24
CA GLU A 45 8.53 6.95 -8.02
C GLU A 45 7.37 7.37 -7.12
N LYS A 46 7.17 6.66 -6.01
CA LYS A 46 6.12 6.98 -5.04
C LYS A 46 6.32 8.37 -4.44
N LEU A 47 7.56 8.73 -4.09
CA LEU A 47 7.88 10.04 -3.54
C LEU A 47 7.63 11.15 -4.56
N ARG A 48 8.01 10.96 -5.82
CA ARG A 48 7.76 11.94 -6.90
C ARG A 48 6.27 12.22 -7.04
N LYS A 49 5.44 11.17 -7.16
CA LYS A 49 3.98 11.30 -7.24
C LYS A 49 3.40 12.10 -6.08
N TYR A 50 3.82 11.81 -4.85
CA TYR A 50 3.36 12.54 -3.67
C TYR A 50 3.62 14.06 -3.77
N TRP A 51 4.80 14.45 -4.27
CA TRP A 51 5.12 15.87 -4.47
C TRP A 51 4.39 16.49 -5.64
N ASP A 52 4.15 15.74 -6.71
CA ASP A 52 3.38 16.22 -7.87
C ASP A 52 1.91 16.44 -7.48
N ASP A 53 1.30 15.50 -6.75
CA ASP A 53 -0.07 15.64 -6.22
C ASP A 53 -0.21 16.89 -5.32
N ILE A 54 0.83 17.23 -4.54
CA ILE A 54 0.84 18.45 -3.71
C ILE A 54 0.88 19.72 -4.57
N LYS A 55 1.58 19.69 -5.71
CA LYS A 55 1.67 20.84 -6.61
C LYS A 55 0.39 21.05 -7.41
N GLU A 56 -0.27 19.97 -7.82
CA GLU A 56 -1.52 20.04 -8.58
C GLU A 56 -2.74 20.45 -7.72
N ASN A 57 -2.71 20.14 -6.42
CA ASN A 57 -3.77 20.52 -5.48
C ASN A 57 -3.52 21.88 -4.78
N LYS A 58 -2.60 22.70 -5.31
CA LYS A 58 -2.30 24.07 -4.84
C LYS A 58 -2.75 25.11 -5.85
#